data_AF-A0A7X0F5Q2-F1
#
_entry.id   AF-A0A7X0F5Q2-F1
#
_cell.length_a   1.000
_cell.length_b   1.000
_cell.length_c   1.000
_cell.angle_alpha   90.00
_cell.angle_beta   90.00
_cell.angle_gamma   90.00
#
_symmetry.space_group_name_H-M   'P 1'
#
loop_
_entity.id
_entity.type
_entity.pdbx_description
1 polymer ?
#
loop_
_entity_poly.entity_id
_entity_poly.type
_entity_poly.pdbx_seq_one_letter_code
_entity_poly.pdbx_strand_id
1 'polypeptide(L)'
;MVTMTPAPTVRFDIFIAGDLAHAKQVCREHCLAVGLCVTVEPVAYIYTGGEEAGVRVGLINYPRFPASPDELRDKARALAGLLMERLCQHSYSIVGPETTEWYSRRPA
;
A
#
# COMPACT_ATOMS: atom_id res chain seq x y z
N MET A 1 -25.55 -19.27 11.90
CA MET A 1 -24.27 -19.86 12.33
C MET A 1 -23.14 -19.03 11.72
N VAL A 2 -22.09 -18.73 12.48
CA VAL A 2 -20.89 -18.04 11.98
C VAL A 2 -19.84 -19.09 11.63
N THR A 3 -19.24 -19.00 10.44
CA THR A 3 -18.15 -19.88 9.99
C THR A 3 -16.81 -19.16 10.11
N MET A 4 -15.79 -19.84 10.62
CA MET A 4 -14.40 -19.34 10.67
C MET A 4 -13.58 -19.99 9.57
N THR A 5 -12.82 -19.19 8.81
CA THR A 5 -11.89 -19.68 7.77
C THR A 5 -10.52 -19.05 8.02
N PRO A 6 -9.44 -19.84 8.23
CA PRO A 6 -8.11 -19.28 8.49
C PRO A 6 -7.31 -19.13 7.19
N ALA A 7 -6.30 -18.28 7.21
CA ALA A 7 -5.25 -18.21 6.19
C ALA A 7 -3.92 -17.80 6.86
N PRO A 8 -2.75 -18.10 6.25
CA PRO A 8 -1.47 -17.63 6.76
C PRO A 8 -1.44 -16.10 6.88
N THR A 9 -0.89 -15.58 7.98
CA THR A 9 -0.72 -14.15 8.16
C THR A 9 0.33 -13.62 7.19
N VAL A 10 -0.10 -12.72 6.31
CA VAL A 10 0.78 -11.91 5.47
C VAL A 10 0.24 -10.49 5.47
N ARG A 11 1.13 -9.50 5.64
CA ARG A 11 0.79 -8.08 5.62
C ARG A 11 1.84 -7.30 4.83
N PHE A 12 1.37 -6.35 4.05
CA PHE A 12 2.19 -5.32 3.43
C PHE A 12 1.62 -3.94 3.75
N ASP A 13 2.49 -2.95 3.91
CA ASP A 13 2.12 -1.55 4.09
C ASP A 13 2.91 -0.70 3.10
N ILE A 14 2.20 0.11 2.31
CA ILE A 14 2.78 1.10 1.40
C ILE A 14 2.82 2.44 2.13
N PHE A 15 3.98 3.08 2.12
CA PHE A 15 4.21 4.42 2.67
C PHE A 15 4.54 5.38 1.54
N ILE A 16 3.69 6.37 1.33
CA ILE A 16 3.86 7.37 0.29
C ILE A 16 3.33 8.73 0.75
N ALA A 17 3.98 9.81 0.33
CA ALA A 17 3.48 11.16 0.50
C ALA A 17 2.31 11.46 -0.45
N GLY A 18 1.58 12.55 -0.20
CA GLY A 18 0.52 13.04 -1.06
C GLY A 18 -0.86 13.13 -0.40
N ASP A 19 -1.82 13.65 -1.18
CA ASP A 19 -3.17 13.95 -0.70
C ASP A 19 -4.00 12.69 -0.40
N LEU A 20 -4.64 12.66 0.77
CA LEU A 20 -5.44 11.53 1.24
C LEU A 20 -6.66 11.26 0.35
N ALA A 21 -7.36 12.31 -0.10
CA ALA A 21 -8.57 12.14 -0.89
C ALA A 21 -8.26 11.57 -2.27
N HIS A 22 -7.19 12.06 -2.91
CA HIS A 22 -6.70 11.55 -4.17
C HIS A 22 -6.19 10.11 -4.02
N ALA A 23 -5.41 9.80 -2.97
CA ALA A 23 -4.93 8.44 -2.72
C ALA A 23 -6.10 7.44 -2.54
N LYS A 24 -7.14 7.83 -1.80
CA LYS A 24 -8.37 7.03 -1.67
C LYS A 24 -9.03 6.77 -3.02
N GLN A 25 -9.07 7.78 -3.89
CA GLN A 25 -9.66 7.62 -5.22
C GLN A 25 -8.85 6.67 -6.10
N VAL A 26 -7.51 6.77 -6.10
CA VAL A 26 -6.61 5.84 -6.79
C VAL A 26 -6.82 4.40 -6.27
N CYS A 27 -6.90 4.22 -4.95
CA CYS A 27 -7.15 2.91 -4.35
C CYS A 27 -8.51 2.32 -4.76
N ARG A 28 -9.57 3.13 -4.84
CA ARG A 28 -10.90 2.67 -5.30
C ARG A 28 -10.86 2.18 -6.74
N GLU A 29 -10.29 2.98 -7.64
CA GLU A 29 -10.15 2.65 -9.06
C GLU A 29 -9.36 1.35 -9.24
N HIS A 30 -8.23 1.22 -8.55
CA HIS A 30 -7.39 0.03 -8.63
C HIS A 30 -8.08 -1.21 -8.04
N CYS A 31 -8.68 -1.10 -6.85
CA CYS A 31 -9.38 -2.21 -6.20
C CYS A 31 -10.55 -2.74 -7.04
N LEU A 32 -11.30 -1.84 -7.71
CA LEU A 32 -12.36 -2.22 -8.63
C LEU A 32 -11.82 -2.98 -9.84
N ALA A 33 -10.69 -2.53 -10.41
CA ALA A 33 -10.13 -3.11 -11.62
C ALA A 33 -9.57 -4.53 -11.42
N VAL A 34 -8.95 -4.82 -10.27
CA VAL A 34 -8.21 -6.08 -10.05
C VAL A 34 -8.84 -7.02 -9.03
N GLY A 35 -9.91 -6.60 -8.36
CA GLY A 35 -10.49 -7.36 -7.25
C GLY A 35 -9.56 -7.40 -6.04
N LEU A 36 -9.41 -6.25 -5.37
CA LEU A 36 -8.58 -6.08 -4.17
C LEU A 36 -9.34 -5.34 -3.06
N CYS A 37 -8.86 -5.45 -1.83
CA CYS A 37 -9.28 -4.63 -0.70
C CYS A 37 -8.04 -4.12 0.03
N VAL A 38 -8.02 -2.83 0.36
CA VAL A 38 -6.92 -2.20 1.08
C VAL A 38 -7.44 -1.28 2.19
N THR A 39 -6.65 -1.12 3.25
CA THR A 39 -6.83 -0.09 4.25
C THR A 39 -6.11 1.18 3.80
N VAL A 40 -6.69 2.36 4.02
CA VAL A 40 -6.04 3.65 3.71
C VAL A 40 -6.12 4.57 4.92
N GLU A 41 -4.98 4.96 5.47
CA GLU A 41 -4.87 5.80 6.66
C GLU A 41 -4.05 7.07 6.35
N PRO A 42 -4.44 8.25 6.87
CA PRO A 42 -3.59 9.43 6.79
C PRO A 42 -2.35 9.26 7.65
N VAL A 43 -1.22 9.78 7.18
CA VAL A 43 0.03 9.90 7.96
C VAL A 43 0.63 11.29 7.79
N ALA A 44 1.37 11.72 8.80
CA ALA A 44 2.25 12.89 8.74
C ALA A 44 3.69 12.40 8.87
N TYR A 45 4.52 12.69 7.87
CA TYR A 45 5.95 12.46 7.92
C TYR A 45 6.62 13.67 8.56
N ILE A 46 7.17 13.51 9.75
CA ILE A 46 7.96 14.54 10.42
C ILE A 46 9.44 14.19 10.25
N TYR A 47 10.23 15.09 9.66
CA TYR A 47 11.64 14.87 9.41
C TYR A 47 12.45 16.14 9.63
N THR A 48 13.78 16.00 9.65
CA THR A 48 14.68 17.15 9.87
C THR A 48 14.41 18.23 8.83
N GLY A 49 13.93 19.39 9.29
CA GLY A 49 13.67 20.55 8.43
C GLY A 49 12.26 20.66 7.87
N GLY A 50 11.31 19.80 8.25
CA GLY A 50 9.92 19.98 7.85
C GLY A 50 8.98 18.83 8.17
N GLU A 51 7.80 18.91 7.56
CA GLU A 51 6.79 17.87 7.59
C GLU A 51 6.14 17.73 6.21
N GLU A 52 5.62 16.54 5.93
CA GLU A 52 4.88 16.24 4.71
C GLU A 52 3.67 15.36 5.02
N ALA A 53 2.53 15.64 4.39
CA ALA A 53 1.35 14.79 4.47
C ALA A 53 1.48 13.57 3.56
N GLY A 54 0.91 12.44 3.99
CA GLY A 54 0.90 11.24 3.17
C GLY A 54 -0.16 10.24 3.59
N VAL A 55 -0.02 9.03 3.05
CA VAL A 55 -0.88 7.89 3.36
C VAL A 55 -0.08 6.62 3.65
N ARG A 56 -0.64 5.80 4.55
CA ARG A 56 -0.31 4.38 4.68
C ARG A 56 -1.40 3.56 4.02
N VAL A 57 -1.04 2.67 3.10
CA VAL A 57 -1.97 1.73 2.46
C VAL A 57 -1.64 0.31 2.85
N GLY A 58 -2.54 -0.34 3.60
CA GLY A 58 -2.35 -1.68 4.14
C GLY A 58 -3.01 -2.76 3.29
N LEU A 59 -2.29 -3.85 3.05
CA LEU A 59 -2.76 -5.07 2.40
C LEU A 59 -2.59 -6.24 3.37
N ILE A 60 -3.59 -7.12 3.47
CA ILE A 60 -3.51 -8.35 4.27
C ILE A 60 -3.96 -9.55 3.44
N ASN A 61 -3.52 -10.74 3.85
CA ASN A 61 -4.05 -11.99 3.32
C ASN A 61 -5.47 -12.25 3.85
N TYR A 62 -6.48 -11.74 3.15
CA TYR A 62 -7.88 -11.94 3.51
C TYR A 62 -8.26 -13.42 3.36
N PRO A 63 -8.69 -14.15 4.41
CA PRO A 63 -9.04 -15.56 4.29
C PRO A 63 -10.20 -15.86 3.32
N ARG A 64 -11.02 -14.86 3.01
CA ARG A 64 -12.06 -14.94 1.99
C ARG A 64 -11.50 -15.08 0.57
N PHE A 65 -10.31 -14.52 0.32
CA PHE A 65 -9.63 -14.48 -0.96
C PHE A 65 -8.12 -14.69 -0.71
N PRO A 66 -7.72 -15.91 -0.31
CA PRO A 66 -6.35 -16.15 0.10
C PRO A 66 -5.39 -15.88 -1.07
N ALA A 67 -4.27 -15.24 -0.76
CA ALA A 67 -3.17 -14.98 -1.68
C ALA A 67 -1.86 -15.49 -1.09
N SER A 68 -0.93 -15.89 -1.96
CA SER A 68 0.45 -16.17 -1.54
C SER A 68 1.16 -14.87 -1.12
N PRO A 69 2.26 -14.96 -0.34
CA PRO A 69 3.07 -13.79 -0.02
C PRO A 69 3.56 -13.03 -1.25
N ASP A 70 3.95 -13.74 -2.31
CA ASP A 70 4.44 -13.14 -3.56
C ASP A 70 3.32 -12.46 -4.34
N GLU A 71 2.14 -13.08 -4.43
CA GLU A 71 0.97 -12.46 -5.05
C GLU A 71 0.56 -11.17 -4.32
N LEU A 72 0.60 -11.17 -2.98
CA LEU A 72 0.26 -9.98 -2.19
C LEU A 72 1.34 -8.89 -2.32
N ARG A 73 2.62 -9.28 -2.41
CA ARG A 73 3.73 -8.37 -2.69
C ARG A 73 3.59 -7.70 -4.05
N ASP A 74 3.26 -8.46 -5.09
CA ASP A 74 3.09 -7.94 -6.44
C ASP A 74 1.88 -7.01 -6.54
N LYS A 75 0.78 -7.32 -5.85
CA LYS A 75 -0.37 -6.41 -5.69
C LYS A 75 0.04 -5.12 -4.97
N ALA A 76 0.85 -5.20 -3.92
CA ALA A 76 1.36 -4.02 -3.22
C ALA A 76 2.25 -3.15 -4.13
N ARG A 77 3.16 -3.77 -4.90
CA ARG A 77 4.02 -3.09 -5.88
C ARG A 77 3.22 -2.39 -6.97
N ALA A 78 2.24 -3.06 -7.56
CA ALA A 78 1.39 -2.50 -8.60
C ALA A 78 0.61 -1.27 -8.10
N LEU A 79 0.00 -1.35 -6.91
CA LEU A 79 -0.72 -0.22 -6.32
C LEU A 79 0.24 0.92 -5.93
N ALA A 80 1.40 0.62 -5.36
CA ALA A 80 2.36 1.64 -4.96
C ALA A 80 2.92 2.41 -6.16
N GLY A 81 3.23 1.73 -7.27
CA GLY A 81 3.63 2.37 -8.52
C GLY A 81 2.55 3.30 -9.07
N LEU A 82 1.29 2.84 -9.07
CA LEU A 82 0.17 3.67 -9.49
C LEU A 82 -0.04 4.90 -8.58
N LEU A 83 0.08 4.73 -7.26
CA LEU A 83 0.02 5.83 -6.30
C LEU A 83 1.14 6.84 -6.56
N MET A 84 2.35 6.38 -6.81
CA MET A 84 3.48 7.24 -7.15
C MET A 84 3.22 8.12 -8.36
N GLU A 85 2.70 7.52 -9.44
CA GLU A 85 2.35 8.25 -10.66
C GLU A 85 1.23 9.26 -10.41
N ARG A 86 0.14 8.82 -9.78
CA ARG A 86 -1.08 9.62 -9.63
C ARG A 86 -0.96 10.71 -8.57
N LEU A 87 -0.14 10.50 -7.54
CA LEU A 87 0.15 11.50 -6.51
C LEU A 87 1.37 12.37 -6.86
N CYS A 88 1.96 12.19 -8.05
CA CYS A 88 3.13 12.93 -8.52
C CYS A 88 4.34 12.84 -7.58
N GLN A 89 4.57 11.67 -6.98
CA GLN A 89 5.62 11.46 -5.99
C GLN A 89 6.91 10.92 -6.61
N HIS A 90 8.04 11.23 -5.97
CA HIS A 90 9.36 10.75 -6.43
C HIS A 90 9.77 9.41 -5.83
N SER A 91 9.15 8.98 -4.73
CA SER A 91 9.50 7.75 -4.04
C SER A 91 8.37 7.23 -3.17
N TYR A 92 8.43 5.95 -2.84
CA TYR A 92 7.61 5.28 -1.82
C TYR A 92 8.37 4.12 -1.20
N SER A 93 7.87 3.60 -0.09
CA SER A 93 8.38 2.38 0.52
C SER A 93 7.27 1.35 0.68
N ILE A 94 7.62 0.07 0.56
CA ILE A 94 6.75 -1.06 0.88
C ILE A 94 7.40 -1.84 2.02
N VAL A 95 6.72 -1.91 3.16
CA VAL A 95 7.09 -2.76 4.28
C VAL A 95 6.33 -4.08 4.12
N GLY A 96 7.06 -5.17 3.97
CA GLY A 96 6.54 -6.53 3.98
C GLY A 96 6.87 -7.28 5.27
N PRO A 97 6.54 -8.58 5.35
CA PRO A 97 6.80 -9.39 6.54
C PRO A 97 8.29 -9.62 6.82
N GLU A 98 9.14 -9.53 5.79
CA GLU A 98 10.58 -9.85 5.88
C GLU A 98 11.49 -8.68 5.49
N THR A 99 11.03 -7.79 4.60
CA THR A 99 11.85 -6.75 3.99
C THR A 99 11.11 -5.43 3.90
N THR A 100 11.87 -4.33 3.93
CA THR A 100 11.38 -3.01 3.50
C THR A 100 12.05 -2.66 2.18
N GLU A 101 11.25 -2.35 1.18
CA GLU A 101 11.68 -2.06 -0.19
C GLU A 101 11.43 -0.58 -0.48
N TRP A 102 12.48 0.18 -0.82
CA TRP A 102 12.37 1.58 -1.21
C TRP A 102 12.46 1.72 -2.73
N TYR A 103 11.54 2.50 -3.30
CA TYR A 103 11.45 2.75 -4.72
C TYR A 103 11.58 4.25 -4.96
N SER A 104 12.42 4.65 -5.91
CA SER A 104 12.69 6.05 -6.20
C SER A 104 12.98 6.28 -7.69
N ARG A 105 12.51 7.41 -8.21
CA ARG A 105 12.91 7.93 -9.54
C ARG A 105 14.30 8.58 -9.52
N ARG A 106 14.83 8.86 -8.33
CA ARG A 106 16.14 9.48 -8.11
C ARG A 106 17.12 8.43 -7.62
N PRO A 107 18.42 8.56 -7.95
CA PRO A 107 19.45 7.70 -7.37
C PRO A 107 19.43 7.78 -5.84
N ALA A 108 19.84 6.68 -5.22
CA ALA A 108 20.03 6.56 -3.77
C ALA A 108 21.15 7.49 -3.28
#